data_AF-A0A8S9JX74-F1
#
_entry.id   AF-A0A8S9JX74-F1
#
_cell.length_a   1.000
_cell.length_b   1.000
_cell.length_c   1.000
_cell.angle_alpha   90.00
_cell.angle_beta   90.00
_cell.angle_gamma   90.00
#
_symmetry.space_group_name_H-M   'P 1'
#
loop_
_entity.id
_entity.type
_entity.pdbx_description
1 polymer ?
#
loop_
_entity_poly.entity_id
_entity_poly.type
_entity_poly.pdbx_seq_one_letter_code
_entity_poly.pdbx_strand_id
1 'polypeptide(L)' 'MSISAQNPDISGERQSGQDVRTQNVMACQAVSNIVKTSLGPVGLDKLEHYGMKPPTLQATVVSQNHER' A
#
# COMPACT_ATOMS: atom_id res chain seq x y z
N MET A 1 -30.19 -19.07 -31.20
CA MET A 1 -29.53 -19.12 -29.88
C MET A 1 -29.51 -17.71 -29.32
N SER A 2 -30.34 -17.44 -28.31
CA SER A 2 -30.36 -16.16 -27.60
C SER A 2 -29.23 -16.17 -26.59
N ILE A 3 -28.27 -15.25 -26.74
CA ILE A 3 -27.31 -14.97 -25.67
C ILE A 3 -28.09 -14.23 -24.59
N SER A 4 -28.63 -15.00 -23.63
CA SER A 4 -29.02 -14.45 -22.34
C SER A 4 -27.73 -13.98 -21.69
N ALA A 5 -27.57 -12.67 -21.48
CA ALA A 5 -26.43 -12.10 -20.78
C ALA A 5 -26.38 -12.72 -19.37
N GLN A 6 -25.56 -13.75 -19.20
CA GLN A 6 -25.26 -14.29 -17.87
C GLN A 6 -24.52 -13.18 -17.14
N ASN A 7 -25.15 -12.62 -16.11
CA ASN A 7 -24.44 -11.77 -15.17
C ASN A 7 -23.23 -12.59 -14.67
N PRO A 8 -21.99 -12.12 -14.85
CA PRO A 8 -20.83 -12.86 -14.40
C PRO A 8 -20.96 -13.07 -12.89
N ASP A 9 -20.85 -14.32 -12.46
CA ASP A 9 -20.84 -14.68 -11.05
C ASP A 9 -19.64 -14.00 -10.38
N ILE A 10 -19.88 -13.27 -9.30
CA ILE A 10 -18.85 -12.53 -8.59
C ILE A 10 -18.54 -13.22 -7.27
N SER A 11 -17.26 -13.49 -7.02
CA SER A 11 -16.81 -13.87 -5.67
C SER A 11 -16.73 -12.62 -4.79
N GLY A 12 -17.88 -12.12 -4.33
CA GLY A 12 -17.97 -10.95 -3.45
C GLY A 12 -19.32 -10.21 -3.54
N GLU A 13 -19.43 -9.08 -2.84
CA GLU A 13 -20.64 -8.25 -2.83
C GLU A 13 -20.48 -7.03 -3.75
N ARG A 14 -21.45 -6.79 -4.63
CA ARG A 14 -21.43 -5.62 -5.52
C ARG A 14 -22.15 -4.45 -4.88
N GLN A 15 -21.39 -3.57 -4.25
CA GLN A 15 -21.95 -2.35 -3.67
C GLN A 15 -22.10 -1.25 -4.73
N SER A 16 -23.17 -0.48 -4.65
CA SER A 16 -23.42 0.68 -5.53
C SER A 16 -24.24 1.76 -4.81
N GLY A 17 -24.38 2.94 -5.43
CA GLY A 17 -25.15 4.05 -4.87
C GLY A 17 -24.29 5.13 -4.22
N GLN A 18 -24.93 5.96 -3.39
CA GLN A 18 -24.30 7.15 -2.81
C GLN A 18 -23.22 6.79 -1.79
N ASP A 19 -23.45 5.77 -0.96
CA ASP A 19 -22.53 5.40 0.11
C ASP A 19 -21.17 4.96 -0.43
N VAL A 20 -21.15 4.19 -1.53
CA VAL A 20 -19.91 3.79 -2.22
C VAL A 20 -19.14 5.00 -2.75
N ARG A 21 -19.84 6.00 -3.31
CA ARG A 21 -19.18 7.23 -3.78
C ARG A 21 -18.59 8.03 -2.63
N THR A 22 -19.32 8.15 -1.52
CA THR A 22 -18.84 8.82 -0.31
C THR A 22 -17.60 8.12 0.26
N GLN A 23 -17.62 6.79 0.35
CA GLN A 23 -16.47 5.99 0.80
C GLN A 23 -15.24 6.19 -0.11
N ASN A 24 -15.43 6.19 -1.43
CA ASN A 24 -14.35 6.43 -2.38
C ASN A 24 -13.73 7.83 -2.20
N VAL A 25 -14.55 8.87 -2.00
CA VAL A 25 -14.04 10.22 -1.72
C VAL A 25 -13.24 10.26 -0.42
N MET A 26 -13.72 9.60 0.64
CA MET A 26 -12.98 9.51 1.92
C MET A 26 -11.64 8.79 1.75
N ALA A 27 -11.61 7.69 1.00
CA ALA A 27 -10.37 6.97 0.70
C ALA A 27 -9.38 7.83 -0.08
N CYS A 28 -9.83 8.52 -1.14
CA CYS A 28 -8.99 9.46 -1.88
C CYS A 28 -8.47 10.61 -1.00
N GLN A 29 -9.32 11.13 -0.11
CA GLN A 29 -8.91 12.20 0.80
C GLN A 29 -7.84 11.74 1.79
N ALA A 30 -7.94 10.51 2.29
CA ALA A 30 -6.94 9.91 3.16
C ALA A 30 -5.58 9.83 2.45
N VAL A 31 -5.55 9.34 1.21
CA VAL A 31 -4.33 9.28 0.40
C VAL A 31 -3.78 10.67 0.09
N SER A 32 -4.64 11.62 -0.29
CA SER A 32 -4.24 13.01 -0.53
C SER A 32 -3.60 13.66 0.69
N ASN A 33 -4.08 13.37 1.90
CA ASN A 33 -3.51 13.92 3.12
C ASN A 33 -2.08 13.42 3.39
N ILE A 34 -1.68 12.25 2.87
CA ILE A 34 -0.30 11.76 2.98
C ILE A 34 0.66 12.67 2.23
N VAL A 35 0.33 13.01 0.98
CA VAL A 35 1.19 13.84 0.12
C VAL A 35 1.05 15.33 0.41
N LYS A 36 -0.09 15.77 0.96
CA LYS A 36 -0.36 17.19 1.25
C LYS A 36 0.72 17.85 2.11
N THR A 37 1.28 17.11 3.06
CA THR A 37 2.35 17.63 3.94
C THR A 37 3.73 17.66 3.28
N SER A 38 3.87 17.08 2.09
CA SER A 38 5.14 16.93 1.36
C SER A 38 5.27 17.91 0.19
N LEU A 39 4.25 18.74 -0.06
CA LEU A 39 4.24 19.66 -1.19
C LEU A 39 4.76 21.05 -0.82
N GLY A 40 5.53 21.66 -1.74
CA GLY A 40 6.05 23.02 -1.61
C GLY A 40 7.47 23.10 -1.03
N PRO A 41 8.06 24.31 -0.98
CA PRO A 41 9.45 24.50 -0.56
C PRO A 41 9.73 24.14 0.91
N VAL A 42 8.68 23.98 1.72
CA VAL A 42 8.73 23.57 3.14
C VAL A 42 8.03 22.23 3.39
N GLY A 43 7.80 21.44 2.34
CA GLY A 43 7.23 20.11 2.44
C GLY A 43 8.12 19.16 3.27
N LEU A 44 7.48 18.24 3.99
CA LEU A 44 8.15 17.21 4.79
C LEU A 44 8.17 15.87 4.05
N ASP A 45 9.30 15.17 4.08
CA ASP A 45 9.41 13.82 3.55
C ASP A 45 8.65 12.80 4.40
N LYS A 46 8.06 11.81 3.73
CA LYS A 46 7.50 10.62 4.37
C LYS A 46 8.51 9.49 4.29
N LEU A 47 8.79 8.86 5.42
CA LEU A 47 9.62 7.66 5.47
C LEU A 47 8.72 6.43 5.60
N GLU A 48 8.79 5.55 4.61
CA GLU A 48 8.06 4.28 4.59
C GLU A 48 9.03 3.13 4.92
N HIS A 49 8.63 2.26 5.84
CA HIS A 49 9.41 1.08 6.20
C HIS A 49 9.04 -0.10 5.31
N TYR A 50 9.90 -0.40 4.34
CA TYR A 50 9.74 -1.55 3.45
C TYR A 50 10.32 -2.83 4.03
N GLY A 51 9.88 -3.26 5.22
CA GLY A 51 10.09 -4.62 5.78
C GLY A 51 11.51 -5.22 5.78
N MET A 52 12.56 -4.47 5.46
CA MET A 52 13.92 -4.97 5.32
C MET A 52 14.52 -5.16 6.71
N LYS A 53 14.85 -6.41 7.04
CA LYS A 53 15.64 -6.76 8.23
C LYS A 53 16.95 -5.97 8.18
N PRO A 54 17.36 -5.29 9.28
CA PRO A 54 18.55 -4.47 9.26
C PRO A 54 19.80 -5.28 8.90
N PRO A 55 20.70 -4.73 8.05
CA PRO A 55 21.91 -5.42 7.58
C PRO A 55 22.92 -5.73 8.69
N THR A 56 22.72 -5.22 9.91
CA THR A 56 23.61 -5.41 11.06
C THR A 56 23.61 -6.83 11.65
N LEU A 57 22.64 -7.70 11.30
CA LEU A 57 22.59 -9.07 11.84
C LEU A 57 23.35 -10.13 11.01
N GLN A 58 23.91 -9.79 9.85
CA GLN A 58 24.66 -10.73 9.00
C GLN A 58 26.18 -10.52 9.07
N ALA A 59 26.66 -9.39 9.61
CA ALA A 59 28.09 -9.06 9.61
C ALA A 59 28.91 -9.72 10.74
N THR A 60 28.28 -10.29 11.79
CA THR A 60 29.01 -10.76 12.97
C THR A 60 29.62 -12.17 12.82
N VAL A 61 29.21 -12.98 11.84
CA VAL A 61 29.60 -14.40 11.79
C VAL A 61 30.79 -14.74 10.88
N VAL A 62 31.35 -13.78 10.15
CA VAL A 62 32.44 -14.06 9.17
C VAL A 62 33.85 -13.76 9.70
N SER A 63 33.99 -13.04 10.82
CA SER A 63 35.32 -12.61 11.30
C SER A 63 35.99 -13.55 12.31
N GLN A 64 35.34 -14.62 12.79
CA GLN A 64 35.90 -15.49 13.84
C GLN A 64 36.54 -16.81 13.33
N ASN A 65 36.61 -17.04 12.01
CA ASN A 65 37.15 -18.30 11.46
C ASN A 65 38.50 -18.14 10.72
N HIS A 66 39.19 -17.00 10.88
CA HIS A 66 40.51 -16.78 10.25
C HIS A 66 41.66 -16.62 11.26
N GLU A 67 41.53 -17.21 12.46
CA GLU A 67 42.61 -17.33 13.45
C GLU A 67 42.77 -18.77 13.98
N ARG A 68 42.54 -19.76 13.10
CA ARG A 68 42.92 -21.17 13.32
C ARG A 68 43.80 -21.62 12.16
#